data_AF-A0A5B6VMM7-F1
#
_entry.id   AF-A0A5B6VMM7-F1
#
_cell.length_a   1.000
_cell.length_b   1.000
_cell.length_c   1.000
_cell.angle_alpha   90.00
_cell.angle_beta   90.00
_cell.angle_gamma   90.00
#
_symmetry.space_group_name_H-M   'P 1'
#
loop_
_entity.id
_entity.type
_entity.pdbx_description
1 polymer ?
#
loop_
_entity_poly.entity_id
_entity_poly.type
_entity_poly.pdbx_seq_one_letter_code
_entity_poly.pdbx_strand_id
1 'polypeptide(L)'
;MCSPNDSLKYMISLLKDKAYLWWCTLTTMVEFKRKYVSRLYLGTKKKEFLELNQGNGSVAEYEWEFMRLSKYAQNIISSEEEICIHFEDG
;
A
#
# COMPACT_ATOMS: atom_id res chain seq x y z
N MET A 1 33.46 5.78 1.99
CA MET A 1 32.10 5.51 1.44
C MET A 1 31.10 6.27 2.29
N CYS A 2 30.15 7.02 1.72
CA CYS A 2 29.10 7.69 2.51
C CYS A 2 28.12 6.66 3.10
N SER A 3 27.63 6.92 4.31
CA SER A 3 26.57 6.09 4.88
C SER A 3 25.25 6.34 4.14
N PRO A 4 24.33 5.35 4.05
CA PRO A 4 23.03 5.55 3.43
C PRO A 4 22.24 6.74 4.01
N ASN A 5 22.43 7.03 5.30
CA ASN A 5 21.75 8.12 5.98
C ASN A 5 22.31 9.49 5.58
N ASP A 6 23.63 9.61 5.41
CA ASP A 6 24.27 10.85 4.97
C ASP A 6 23.93 11.14 3.50
N SER A 7 23.90 10.10 2.66
CA SER A 7 23.43 10.18 1.28
C SER A 7 21.97 10.63 1.19
N LEU A 8 21.09 10.12 2.04
CA LEU A 8 19.68 10.53 2.08
C LEU A 8 19.52 12.00 2.48
N LYS A 9 20.23 12.45 3.54
CA LYS A 9 20.22 13.86 3.97
C LYS A 9 20.68 14.80 2.86
N TYR A 10 21.71 14.40 2.11
CA TYR A 10 22.21 15.14 0.95
C TYR A 10 21.18 15.19 -0.19
N MET A 11 20.54 14.06 -0.52
CA MET A 11 19.49 14.05 -1.56
C MET A 11 18.30 14.94 -1.19
N ILE A 12 17.89 14.93 0.09
CA ILE A 12 16.79 15.79 0.58
C ILE A 12 17.17 17.28 0.48
N SER A 13 18.43 17.65 0.73
CA SER A 13 18.86 19.06 0.64
C SER A 13 18.92 19.59 -0.80
N LEU A 14 18.97 18.71 -1.80
CA LEU A 14 18.92 19.08 -3.22
C LEU A 14 17.50 19.31 -3.74
N LEU A 15 16.46 18.86 -3.02
CA LEU A 15 15.07 19.04 -3.42
C LEU A 15 14.69 20.53 -3.35
N LYS A 16 13.96 21.01 -4.35
CA LYS A 16 13.46 22.40 -4.42
C LYS A 16 11.97 22.44 -4.71
N ASP A 17 11.31 23.50 -4.23
CA ASP A 17 9.91 23.86 -4.51
C ASP A 17 8.97 22.65 -4.41
N LYS A 18 8.37 22.26 -5.55
CA LYS A 18 7.38 21.18 -5.66
C LYS A 18 7.96 19.81 -5.27
N ALA A 19 9.24 19.56 -5.53
CA ALA A 19 9.85 18.27 -5.21
C ALA A 19 10.05 18.11 -3.69
N TYR A 20 10.40 19.19 -3.00
CA TYR A 20 10.49 19.18 -1.53
C TYR A 20 9.11 19.03 -0.89
N LEU A 21 8.11 19.77 -1.37
CA LEU A 21 6.74 19.65 -0.89
C LEU A 21 6.18 18.23 -1.07
N TRP A 22 6.39 17.63 -2.26
CA TRP A 22 5.99 16.25 -2.52
C TRP A 22 6.66 15.25 -1.56
N TRP A 23 7.97 15.39 -1.31
CA TRP A 23 8.70 14.56 -0.36
C TRP A 23 8.17 14.69 1.08
N CYS A 24 7.91 15.93 1.53
CA CYS A 24 7.30 16.18 2.83
C CYS A 24 5.93 15.52 2.95
N THR A 25 5.06 15.69 1.94
CA THR A 25 3.73 15.06 1.93
C THR A 25 3.84 13.54 2.03
N LEU A 26 4.70 12.90 1.24
CA LEU A 26 4.91 11.46 1.31
C LEU A 26 5.41 11.01 2.69
N THR A 27 6.39 11.73 3.25
CA THR A 27 6.94 11.42 4.58
C THR A 27 5.85 11.50 5.64
N THR A 28 5.08 12.59 5.66
CA THR A 28 3.96 12.76 6.60
C THR A 28 2.89 11.68 6.42
N MET A 29 2.55 11.31 5.18
CA MET A 29 1.58 10.22 4.92
C MET A 29 2.07 8.87 5.45
N VAL A 30 3.35 8.54 5.25
CA VAL A 30 3.95 7.29 5.75
C VAL A 30 3.98 7.27 7.27
N GLU A 31 4.41 8.37 7.91
CA GLU A 31 4.45 8.48 9.36
C GLU A 31 3.05 8.46 9.98
N PHE A 32 2.08 9.14 9.36
CA PHE A 32 0.68 9.09 9.76
C PHE A 32 0.14 7.66 9.71
N LYS A 33 0.35 6.96 8.59
CA LYS A 33 -0.04 5.54 8.48
C LYS A 33 0.62 4.71 9.57
N ARG A 34 1.93 4.86 9.81
CA ARG A 34 2.64 4.11 10.85
C ARG A 34 2.14 4.39 12.27
N LYS A 35 1.75 5.64 12.55
CA LYS A 35 1.31 6.08 13.89
C LYS A 35 -0.15 5.73 14.19
N TYR A 36 -1.02 5.88 13.20
CA TYR A 36 -2.47 5.78 13.41
C TYR A 36 -3.08 4.50 12.85
N VAL A 37 -2.42 3.85 11.88
CA VAL A 37 -2.86 2.55 11.36
C VAL A 37 -2.11 1.46 12.08
N SER A 38 -2.82 0.78 13.00
CA SER A 38 -2.26 -0.32 13.78
C SER A 38 -1.75 -1.45 12.88
N ARG A 39 -0.63 -2.06 13.24
CA ARG A 39 -0.14 -3.30 12.58
C ARG A 39 -1.19 -4.41 12.63
N LEU A 40 -1.97 -4.48 13.71
CA LEU A 40 -3.07 -5.44 13.83
C LEU A 40 -4.13 -5.18 12.77
N TYR A 41 -4.53 -3.91 12.57
CA TYR A 41 -5.50 -3.54 11.54
C TYR A 41 -5.01 -3.91 10.14
N LEU A 42 -3.74 -3.63 9.82
CA LEU A 42 -3.15 -4.01 8.54
C LEU A 42 -3.14 -5.54 8.36
N GLY A 43 -2.78 -6.28 9.41
CA GLY A 43 -2.82 -7.75 9.39
C GLY A 43 -4.23 -8.30 9.17
N THR A 44 -5.23 -7.73 9.84
CA THR A 44 -6.64 -8.08 9.65
C THR A 44 -7.09 -7.81 8.21
N LYS A 45 -6.82 -6.62 7.66
CA LYS A 45 -7.21 -6.28 6.29
C LYS A 45 -6.53 -7.15 5.24
N LYS A 46 -5.27 -7.50 5.47
CA LYS A 46 -4.54 -8.45 4.64
C LYS A 46 -5.15 -9.85 4.69
N LYS A 47 -5.58 -10.31 5.87
CA LYS A 47 -6.29 -11.59 6.01
C LYS A 47 -7.65 -11.56 5.28
N GLU A 48 -8.44 -10.50 5.48
CA GLU A 48 -9.72 -10.31 4.78
C GLU A 48 -9.55 -10.37 3.26
N PHE A 49 -8.48 -9.79 2.70
CA PHE A 49 -8.20 -9.84 1.27
C PHE A 49 -7.89 -11.25 0.75
N LEU A 50 -7.08 -12.01 1.49
CA LEU A 50 -6.68 -13.37 1.10
C LEU A 50 -7.84 -14.38 1.19
N GLU A 51 -8.79 -14.14 2.09
CA GLU A 51 -9.98 -14.97 2.28
C GLU A 51 -11.18 -14.47 1.46
N LEU A 52 -11.02 -13.36 0.72
CA LEU A 52 -12.09 -12.77 -0.08
C LEU A 52 -12.46 -13.71 -1.23
N ASN A 53 -13.75 -13.95 -1.37
CA ASN A 53 -14.37 -14.65 -2.49
C ASN A 53 -15.67 -13.94 -2.84
N GLN A 54 -16.17 -14.10 -4.07
CA GLN A 54 -17.42 -13.47 -4.48
C GLN A 54 -18.62 -13.98 -3.65
N GLY A 55 -18.62 -15.28 -3.31
CA GLY A 55 -19.71 -15.93 -2.60
C GLY A 55 -21.05 -15.78 -3.33
N ASN A 56 -22.09 -15.33 -2.61
CA ASN A 56 -23.42 -15.07 -3.18
C ASN A 56 -23.60 -13.61 -3.65
N GLY A 57 -22.55 -12.78 -3.57
CA GLY A 57 -22.60 -11.37 -3.94
C GLY A 57 -22.59 -11.15 -5.45
N SER A 58 -22.94 -9.94 -5.87
CA SER A 58 -22.76 -9.53 -7.26
C SER A 58 -21.27 -9.33 -7.59
N VAL A 59 -20.92 -9.49 -8.86
CA VAL A 59 -19.56 -9.23 -9.36
C VAL A 59 -19.12 -7.80 -9.03
N ALA A 60 -20.03 -6.83 -9.11
CA ALA A 60 -19.73 -5.43 -8.80
C ALA A 60 -19.40 -5.20 -7.31
N GLU A 61 -20.10 -5.87 -6.40
CA GLU A 61 -19.79 -5.81 -4.96
C GLU A 61 -18.44 -6.46 -4.66
N TYR A 62 -18.17 -7.61 -5.29
CA TYR A 62 -16.91 -8.32 -5.16
C TYR A 62 -15.73 -7.49 -5.70
N GLU A 63 -15.84 -6.95 -6.92
CA GLU A 63 -14.83 -6.07 -7.53
C GLU A 63 -14.53 -4.86 -6.64
N TRP A 64 -15.57 -4.22 -6.09
CA TRP A 64 -15.38 -3.08 -5.22
C TRP A 64 -14.64 -3.44 -3.92
N GLU A 65 -15.03 -4.55 -3.28
CA GLU A 65 -14.36 -5.06 -2.08
C GLU A 65 -12.90 -5.46 -2.36
N PHE A 66 -12.68 -6.13 -3.48
CA PHE A 66 -11.37 -6.57 -3.94
C PHE A 66 -10.43 -5.38 -4.15
N MET A 67 -10.84 -4.36 -4.91
CA MET A 67 -10.06 -3.13 -5.09
C MET A 67 -9.81 -2.39 -3.78
N ARG A 68 -10.80 -2.38 -2.88
CA ARG A 68 -10.67 -1.71 -1.58
C ARG A 68 -9.62 -2.39 -0.69
N LEU A 69 -9.55 -3.71 -0.73
CA LEU A 69 -8.70 -4.53 0.13
C LEU A 69 -7.29 -4.78 -0.47
N SER A 70 -7.14 -4.80 -1.80
CA SER A 70 -5.86 -5.03 -2.48
C SER A 70 -4.75 -4.06 -2.06
N LYS A 71 -5.11 -2.81 -1.71
CA LYS A 71 -4.19 -1.79 -1.20
C LYS A 71 -3.45 -2.17 0.10
N TYR A 72 -3.94 -3.19 0.83
CA TYR A 72 -3.31 -3.69 2.06
C TYR A 72 -2.45 -4.93 1.83
N ALA A 73 -2.50 -5.52 0.63
CA ALA A 73 -1.79 -6.74 0.26
C ALA A 73 -0.75 -6.54 -0.85
N GLN A 74 -0.41 -5.28 -1.18
CA GLN A 74 0.59 -4.93 -2.20
C GLN A 74 1.98 -5.56 -1.97
N ASN A 75 2.28 -5.95 -0.73
CA ASN A 75 3.51 -6.66 -0.37
C ASN A 75 3.43 -8.19 -0.50
N ILE A 76 2.31 -8.73 -0.97
CA ILE A 76 2.08 -10.16 -1.26
C ILE A 76 1.81 -10.34 -2.74
N ILE A 77 0.91 -9.49 -3.26
CA ILE A 77 0.47 -9.49 -4.64
C ILE A 77 0.98 -8.19 -5.21
N SER A 78 2.07 -8.28 -5.95
CA SER A 78 2.86 -7.13 -6.38
C SER A 78 2.72 -6.88 -7.88
N SER A 79 2.30 -7.89 -8.65
CA SER A 79 2.06 -7.77 -10.09
C SER A 79 0.57 -7.72 -10.44
N GLU A 80 0.24 -7.09 -11.56
CA GLU A 80 -1.13 -7.05 -12.07
C GLU A 80 -1.64 -8.44 -12.44
N GLU A 81 -0.75 -9.32 -12.92
CA GLU A 81 -1.07 -10.72 -13.20
C GLU A 81 -1.46 -11.49 -11.94
N GLU A 82 -0.71 -11.34 -10.84
CA GLU A 82 -1.03 -11.99 -9.56
C GLU A 82 -2.36 -11.47 -8.98
N ILE A 83 -2.68 -10.19 -9.21
CA ILE A 83 -3.97 -9.58 -8.82
C ILE A 83 -5.10 -10.21 -9.65
N CYS A 84 -4.92 -10.36 -10.96
CA CYS A 84 -5.91 -10.97 -11.85
C CYS A 84 -6.21 -12.42 -11.46
N ILE A 85 -5.15 -13.20 -11.21
CA ILE A 85 -5.27 -14.60 -10.76
C ILE A 85 -6.05 -14.69 -9.44
N HIS A 86 -5.71 -13.85 -8.45
CA HIS A 86 -6.42 -13.86 -7.17
C HIS A 86 -7.89 -13.42 -7.29
N PHE A 87 -8.19 -12.53 -8.23
CA PHE A 87 -9.57 -12.14 -8.52
C PHE A 87 -10.37 -13.29 -9.14
N GLU A 88 -9.78 -14.02 -10.08
CA GLU A 88 -10.39 -15.17 -10.76
C GLU A 88 -10.56 -16.39 -9.83
N ASP A 89 -9.65 -16.58 -8.89
CA ASP A 89 -9.67 -17.66 -7.90
C ASP A 89 -10.74 -17.46 -6.79
N GLY A 90 -11.28 -16.24 -6.65
CA GLY A 90 -12.18 -15.82 -5.58
C GLY A 90 -13.62 -15.54 -6.00
#